data_AF-A0A662ANS5-F1
#
_entry.id   AF-A0A662ANS5-F1
#
_cell.length_a   1.000
_cell.length_b   1.000
_cell.length_c   1.000
_cell.angle_alpha   90.00
_cell.angle_beta   90.00
_cell.angle_gamma   90.00
#
_symmetry.space_group_name_H-M   'P 1'
#
loop_
_entity.id
_entity.type
_entity.pdbx_description
1 polymer ?
#
loop_
_entity_poly.entity_id
_entity_poly.type
_entity_poly.pdbx_seq_one_letter_code
_entity_poly.pdbx_strand_id
1 'polypeptide(L)'
;MIKNSDKKRWKLLRKLTNKYRMVLLNEDTYEEVGTMRLTRLNLFTFAGIVVILLVAIVYSLVAYTDIRELIPGYPDAAMRQHIRSNAMKLDSLEYEQSIRDQYFDNLNRIISGEAPENFMNDTTGVSNQQEIAFHRSANDSLLRRQVEAEEQFRLNVLEDQNGNLNLYNMHFFTPVTGIVTREFDPIAGHYGIDLVAAPDEVVNATLDGTVIMSTWTLETGYVIQIQHGNELISVYKHNAALF
;
A
#
# COMPACT_ATOMS: atom_id res chain seq x y z
N MET A 1 -48.65 -34.93 -44.84
CA MET A 1 -47.37 -35.68 -44.64
C MET A 1 -46.77 -35.37 -43.27
N ILE A 2 -47.20 -35.99 -42.16
CA ILE A 2 -46.60 -35.71 -40.81
C ILE A 2 -46.33 -37.00 -39.99
N LYS A 3 -46.70 -38.20 -40.47
CA LYS A 3 -46.65 -39.43 -39.66
C LYS A 3 -45.28 -40.13 -39.55
N ASN A 4 -44.23 -39.58 -40.18
CA ASN A 4 -42.92 -40.26 -40.30
C ASN A 4 -41.82 -39.68 -39.37
N SER A 5 -41.98 -38.47 -38.82
CA SER A 5 -41.00 -37.87 -37.90
C SER A 5 -41.01 -38.53 -36.52
N ASP A 6 -42.19 -38.81 -35.97
CA ASP A 6 -42.34 -39.35 -34.61
C ASP A 6 -41.80 -40.78 -34.48
N LYS A 7 -42.04 -41.63 -35.50
CA LYS A 7 -41.45 -42.98 -35.56
C LYS A 7 -39.92 -42.96 -35.64
N LYS A 8 -39.34 -41.93 -36.28
CA LYS A 8 -37.89 -41.77 -36.42
C LYS A 8 -37.26 -41.32 -35.10
N ARG A 9 -37.89 -40.38 -34.38
CA ARG A 9 -37.47 -39.95 -33.03
C ARG A 9 -37.49 -41.10 -32.02
N TRP A 10 -38.54 -41.93 -32.02
CA TRP A 10 -38.65 -43.06 -31.09
C TRP A 10 -37.61 -44.16 -31.35
N LYS A 11 -37.24 -44.41 -32.63
CA LYS A 11 -36.13 -45.31 -32.99
C LYS A 11 -34.76 -44.78 -32.56
N LEU A 12 -34.55 -43.45 -32.59
CA LEU A 12 -33.30 -42.82 -32.14
C LEU A 12 -33.16 -42.88 -30.61
N LEU A 13 -34.23 -42.60 -29.87
CA LEU A 13 -34.26 -42.70 -28.40
C LEU A 13 -33.98 -44.14 -27.93
N ARG A 14 -34.52 -45.16 -28.62
CA ARG A 14 -34.24 -46.57 -28.30
C ARG A 14 -32.78 -46.97 -28.55
N LYS A 15 -32.09 -46.34 -29.51
CA LYS A 15 -30.65 -46.57 -29.73
C LYS A 15 -29.77 -45.96 -28.64
N LEU A 16 -30.25 -44.91 -27.96
CA LEU A 16 -29.51 -44.20 -26.90
C LEU A 16 -29.63 -44.89 -25.53
N THR A 17 -30.65 -45.72 -25.32
CA THR A 17 -30.89 -46.48 -24.07
C THR A 17 -30.30 -47.88 -24.05
N ASN A 18 -29.70 -48.34 -25.15
CA ASN A 18 -29.01 -49.63 -25.20
C ASN A 18 -27.84 -49.67 -24.20
N LYS A 19 -27.77 -50.75 -23.42
CA LYS A 19 -26.71 -50.99 -22.43
C LYS A 19 -25.52 -51.66 -23.13
N TYR A 20 -24.36 -51.03 -23.10
CA TYR A 20 -23.11 -51.59 -23.60
C TYR A 20 -22.25 -52.02 -22.41
N ARG A 21 -21.56 -53.16 -22.52
CA ARG A 21 -20.62 -53.64 -21.51
C ARG A 21 -19.22 -53.39 -22.04
N MET A 22 -18.45 -52.57 -21.35
CA MET A 22 -17.02 -52.40 -21.58
C MET A 22 -16.29 -53.29 -20.57
N VAL A 23 -15.41 -54.15 -21.07
CA VAL A 23 -14.59 -55.06 -20.25
C VAL A 23 -13.15 -54.64 -20.48
N LEU A 24 -12.42 -54.42 -19.38
CA LEU A 24 -10.99 -54.19 -19.40
C LEU A 24 -10.30 -55.54 -19.22
N LEU A 25 -9.63 -56.00 -20.27
CA LEU A 25 -8.89 -57.27 -20.28
C LEU A 25 -7.40 -56.95 -20.14
N ASN A 26 -6.69 -57.76 -19.35
CA ASN A 26 -5.23 -57.76 -19.36
C ASN A 26 -4.75 -58.35 -20.70
N GLU A 27 -3.83 -57.68 -21.38
CA GLU A 27 -3.36 -58.08 -22.72
C GLU A 27 -2.56 -59.39 -22.70
N ASP A 28 -1.82 -59.66 -21.61
CA ASP A 28 -0.93 -60.82 -21.52
C ASP A 28 -1.63 -62.07 -20.97
N THR A 29 -2.52 -61.90 -19.99
CA THR A 29 -3.19 -63.02 -19.30
C THR A 29 -4.64 -63.23 -19.75
N TYR A 30 -5.20 -62.32 -20.54
CA TYR A 30 -6.61 -62.29 -20.95
C TYR A 30 -7.60 -62.31 -19.77
N GLU A 31 -7.16 -61.99 -18.55
CA GLU A 31 -8.02 -61.92 -17.38
C GLU A 31 -8.84 -60.63 -17.38
N GLU A 32 -10.11 -60.72 -16.99
CA GLU A 32 -11.00 -59.56 -16.86
C GLU A 32 -10.66 -58.77 -15.58
N VAL A 33 -9.97 -57.63 -15.71
CA VAL A 33 -9.53 -56.80 -14.57
C VAL A 33 -10.65 -55.89 -14.07
N GLY A 34 -11.63 -55.57 -14.93
CA GLY A 34 -12.80 -54.78 -14.53
C GLY A 34 -13.89 -54.73 -15.60
N THR A 35 -15.16 -54.66 -15.17
CA THR A 35 -16.31 -54.52 -16.08
C THR A 35 -17.13 -53.29 -15.72
N MET A 36 -17.45 -52.46 -16.72
CA MET A 36 -18.31 -51.29 -16.55
C MET A 36 -19.45 -51.33 -17.57
N ARG A 37 -20.69 -51.12 -17.11
CA ARG A 37 -21.89 -51.06 -17.97
C ARG A 37 -22.20 -49.59 -18.27
N LEU A 38 -21.97 -49.18 -19.50
CA LEU A 38 -22.22 -47.81 -19.96
C LEU A 38 -23.40 -47.79 -20.93
N THR A 39 -24.33 -46.86 -20.74
CA THR A 39 -25.31 -46.50 -21.78
C THR A 39 -24.74 -45.32 -22.58
N ARG A 40 -25.15 -45.19 -23.86
CA ARG A 40 -24.74 -44.02 -24.66
C ARG A 40 -25.17 -42.71 -23.98
N LEU A 41 -26.33 -42.71 -23.32
CA LEU A 41 -26.81 -41.58 -22.54
C LEU A 41 -25.88 -41.22 -21.38
N ASN A 42 -25.40 -42.20 -20.58
CA ASN A 42 -24.50 -41.93 -19.47
C ASN A 42 -23.14 -41.40 -19.91
N LEU A 43 -22.65 -41.84 -21.08
CA LEU A 43 -21.42 -41.30 -21.66
C LEU A 43 -21.60 -39.82 -22.05
N PHE A 44 -22.72 -39.47 -22.68
CA PHE A 44 -23.04 -38.08 -23.03
C PHE A 44 -23.26 -37.20 -21.79
N THR A 45 -23.91 -37.70 -20.74
CA THR A 45 -24.10 -36.93 -19.51
C THR A 45 -22.78 -36.73 -18.77
N PHE A 46 -21.92 -37.74 -18.69
CA PHE A 46 -20.57 -37.60 -18.10
C PHE A 46 -19.73 -36.59 -18.88
N ALA A 47 -19.70 -36.68 -20.21
CA ALA A 47 -19.01 -35.70 -21.05
C ALA A 47 -19.57 -34.28 -20.85
N GLY A 48 -20.89 -34.13 -20.76
CA GLY A 48 -21.53 -32.85 -20.47
C GLY A 48 -21.15 -32.27 -19.10
N ILE A 49 -21.11 -33.10 -18.06
CA ILE A 49 -20.67 -32.71 -16.71
C ILE A 49 -19.21 -32.23 -16.76
N VAL A 50 -18.33 -32.96 -17.45
CA VAL A 50 -16.91 -32.56 -17.60
C VAL A 50 -16.79 -31.19 -18.28
N VAL A 51 -17.56 -30.95 -19.34
CA VAL A 51 -17.54 -29.64 -20.04
C VAL A 51 -18.05 -28.52 -19.13
N ILE A 52 -19.16 -28.72 -18.43
CA ILE A 52 -19.71 -27.73 -17.50
C ILE A 52 -18.70 -27.43 -16.38
N LEU A 53 -18.06 -28.46 -15.84
CA LEU A 53 -17.05 -28.33 -14.80
C LEU A 53 -15.83 -27.55 -15.32
N LEU A 54 -15.37 -27.81 -16.55
CA LEU A 54 -14.28 -27.08 -17.18
C LEU A 54 -14.62 -25.59 -17.35
N VAL A 55 -15.83 -25.28 -17.83
CA VAL A 55 -16.31 -23.89 -17.94
C VAL A 55 -16.38 -23.22 -16.57
N ALA A 56 -16.86 -23.92 -15.54
CA ALA A 56 -16.93 -23.40 -14.18
C ALA A 56 -15.53 -23.13 -13.60
N ILE A 57 -14.56 -24.02 -13.83
CA ILE A 57 -13.16 -23.80 -13.44
C ILE A 57 -12.59 -22.58 -14.14
N VAL A 58 -12.73 -22.47 -15.46
CA VAL A 58 -12.20 -21.33 -16.22
C VAL A 58 -12.85 -20.02 -15.77
N TYR A 59 -14.16 -20.01 -15.55
CA TYR A 59 -14.87 -18.85 -15.01
C TYR A 59 -14.35 -18.46 -13.62
N SER A 60 -14.19 -19.44 -12.72
CA SER A 60 -13.64 -19.22 -11.39
C SER A 60 -12.22 -18.67 -11.46
N LEU A 61 -11.37 -19.23 -12.33
CA LEU A 61 -10.00 -18.77 -12.53
C LEU A 61 -10.00 -17.31 -13.02
N VAL A 62 -10.81 -16.95 -14.00
CA VAL A 62 -10.92 -15.55 -14.48
C VAL A 62 -11.51 -14.59 -13.42
N ALA A 63 -12.48 -15.03 -12.63
CA ALA A 63 -13.12 -14.19 -11.61
C ALA A 63 -12.21 -13.93 -10.39
N TYR A 64 -11.49 -14.96 -9.94
CA TYR A 64 -10.68 -14.93 -8.72
C TYR A 64 -9.18 -14.68 -8.97
N THR A 65 -8.71 -14.68 -10.22
CA THR A 65 -7.32 -14.30 -10.56
C THR A 65 -7.28 -13.04 -11.42
N ASP A 66 -6.10 -12.42 -11.48
CA ASP A 66 -5.88 -11.17 -12.22
C ASP A 66 -5.65 -11.37 -13.72
N ILE A 67 -6.02 -12.53 -14.30
CA ILE A 67 -5.99 -12.75 -15.76
C ILE A 67 -6.83 -11.70 -16.52
N ARG A 68 -7.85 -11.14 -15.86
CA ARG A 68 -8.65 -10.02 -16.38
C ARG A 68 -7.83 -8.75 -16.69
N GLU A 69 -6.69 -8.55 -16.01
CA GLU A 69 -5.80 -7.40 -16.25
C GLU A 69 -5.03 -7.53 -17.58
N LEU A 70 -4.97 -8.75 -18.15
CA LEU A 70 -4.38 -9.00 -19.47
C LEU A 70 -5.32 -8.64 -20.64
N ILE A 71 -6.60 -8.33 -20.35
CA ILE A 71 -7.60 -7.96 -21.35
C ILE A 71 -7.54 -6.44 -21.57
N PRO A 72 -7.12 -5.95 -22.75
CA PRO A 72 -7.07 -4.52 -23.03
C PRO A 72 -8.46 -3.91 -22.91
N GLY A 73 -8.64 -2.98 -21.96
CA GLY A 73 -9.93 -2.33 -21.66
C GLY A 73 -10.31 -2.29 -20.17
N TYR A 74 -9.67 -3.09 -19.32
CA TYR A 74 -9.81 -3.00 -17.86
C TYR A 74 -8.72 -2.12 -17.25
N PRO A 75 -9.01 -1.35 -16.19
CA PRO A 75 -8.04 -0.45 -15.58
C PRO A 75 -6.93 -1.25 -14.90
N ASP A 76 -5.77 -1.30 -15.55
CA ASP A 76 -4.53 -1.81 -15.00
C ASP A 76 -4.12 -1.04 -13.73
N ALA A 77 -3.24 -1.62 -12.91
CA ALA A 77 -2.66 -0.97 -11.74
C ALA A 77 -2.04 0.40 -12.08
N ALA A 78 -1.31 0.50 -13.19
CA ALA A 78 -0.74 1.77 -13.67
C ALA A 78 -1.84 2.80 -14.00
N MET A 79 -2.92 2.38 -14.66
CA MET A 79 -4.06 3.26 -14.97
C MET A 79 -4.71 3.79 -13.68
N ARG A 80 -4.91 2.95 -12.67
CA ARG A 80 -5.44 3.36 -11.36
C ARG A 80 -4.55 4.38 -10.67
N GLN A 81 -3.23 4.20 -10.73
CA GLN A 81 -2.27 5.15 -10.19
C GLN A 81 -2.35 6.50 -10.91
N HIS A 82 -2.43 6.50 -12.24
CA HIS A 82 -2.58 7.73 -13.03
C HIS A 82 -3.88 8.46 -12.70
N ILE A 83 -5.01 7.75 -12.60
CA ILE A 83 -6.30 8.34 -12.21
C ILE A 83 -6.20 9.03 -10.85
N ARG A 84 -5.60 8.37 -9.85
CA ARG A 84 -5.40 8.96 -8.51
C ARG A 84 -4.52 10.21 -8.56
N SER A 85 -3.38 10.12 -9.24
CA SER A 85 -2.45 11.27 -9.36
C SER A 85 -3.08 12.46 -10.09
N ASN A 86 -3.90 12.20 -11.11
CA ASN A 86 -4.59 13.23 -11.86
C ASN A 86 -5.71 13.86 -11.03
N ALA A 87 -6.46 13.07 -10.26
CA ALA A 87 -7.46 13.59 -9.34
C ALA A 87 -6.85 14.53 -8.30
N MET A 88 -5.72 14.17 -7.70
CA MET A 88 -5.01 15.03 -6.74
C MET A 88 -4.49 16.33 -7.38
N LYS A 89 -3.94 16.24 -8.60
CA LYS A 89 -3.48 17.42 -9.34
C LYS A 89 -4.65 18.34 -9.71
N LEU A 90 -5.78 17.78 -10.12
CA LEU A 90 -6.99 18.55 -10.45
C LEU A 90 -7.53 19.28 -9.22
N ASP A 91 -7.62 18.61 -8.08
CA ASP A 91 -8.03 19.22 -6.81
C ASP A 91 -7.10 20.38 -6.39
N SER A 92 -5.79 20.18 -6.54
CA SER A 92 -4.80 21.24 -6.26
C SER A 92 -4.96 22.44 -7.20
N LEU A 93 -5.21 22.19 -8.49
CA LEU A 93 -5.43 23.25 -9.47
C LEU A 93 -6.75 23.99 -9.24
N GLU A 94 -7.80 23.28 -8.85
CA GLU A 94 -9.10 23.88 -8.49
C GLU A 94 -8.95 24.79 -7.26
N TYR A 95 -8.22 24.33 -6.25
CA TYR A 95 -7.90 25.15 -5.08
C TYR A 95 -7.11 26.40 -5.48
N GLU A 96 -6.02 26.27 -6.24
CA GLU A 96 -5.21 27.41 -6.66
C GLU A 96 -6.03 28.40 -7.52
N GLN A 97 -6.89 27.89 -8.41
CA GLN A 97 -7.80 28.70 -9.21
C GLN A 97 -8.77 29.49 -8.32
N SER A 98 -9.37 28.85 -7.31
CA SER A 98 -10.30 29.51 -6.39
C SER A 98 -9.65 30.67 -5.62
N ILE A 99 -8.39 30.49 -5.18
CA ILE A 99 -7.62 31.54 -4.50
C ILE A 99 -7.30 32.69 -5.45
N ARG A 100 -6.97 32.40 -6.71
CA ARG A 100 -6.73 33.42 -7.74
C ARG A 100 -7.99 34.21 -8.06
N ASP A 101 -9.13 33.54 -8.18
CA ASP A 101 -10.41 34.19 -8.44
C ASP A 101 -10.78 35.15 -7.28
N GLN A 102 -10.59 34.72 -6.03
CA GLN A 102 -10.76 35.58 -4.85
C GLN A 102 -9.78 36.76 -4.85
N TYR A 103 -8.54 36.55 -5.28
CA TYR A 103 -7.55 37.62 -5.39
C TYR A 103 -7.97 38.68 -6.42
N PHE A 104 -8.43 38.27 -7.61
CA PHE A 104 -8.89 39.20 -8.63
C PHE A 104 -10.17 39.95 -8.24
N ASP A 105 -11.11 39.27 -7.58
CA ASP A 105 -12.32 39.92 -7.04
C ASP A 105 -11.95 41.01 -6.02
N ASN A 106 -11.07 40.69 -5.09
CA ASN A 106 -10.57 41.65 -4.10
C ASN A 106 -9.84 42.84 -4.74
N LEU A 107 -9.01 42.59 -5.75
CA LEU A 107 -8.36 43.68 -6.51
C LEU A 107 -9.39 44.60 -7.17
N ASN A 108 -10.42 44.03 -7.80
CA ASN A 108 -11.46 44.81 -8.48
C ASN A 108 -12.27 45.68 -7.49
N ARG A 109 -12.57 45.14 -6.30
CA ARG A 109 -13.23 45.86 -5.21
C ARG A 109 -12.40 47.02 -4.70
N ILE A 110 -11.10 46.81 -4.45
CA ILE A 110 -10.18 47.86 -4.00
C ILE A 110 -10.10 48.99 -5.04
N ILE A 111 -10.00 48.66 -6.33
CA ILE A 111 -9.97 49.65 -7.42
C ILE A 111 -11.28 50.45 -7.48
N SER A 112 -12.40 49.80 -7.16
CA SER A 112 -13.74 50.42 -7.14
C SER A 112 -14.01 51.23 -5.85
N GLY A 113 -13.06 51.26 -4.91
CA GLY A 113 -13.18 51.97 -3.63
C GLY A 113 -13.99 51.22 -2.57
N GLU A 114 -14.28 49.94 -2.79
CA GLU A 114 -14.95 49.05 -1.84
C GLU A 114 -13.93 48.33 -0.96
N ALA A 115 -14.33 47.95 0.26
CA ALA A 115 -13.47 47.15 1.14
C ALA A 115 -13.37 45.71 0.61
N PRO A 116 -12.16 45.10 0.59
CA PRO A 116 -11.98 43.70 0.21
C PRO A 116 -12.68 42.77 1.21
N GLU A 117 -13.15 41.62 0.74
CA GLU A 117 -13.67 40.59 1.63
C GLU A 117 -12.53 39.83 2.30
N ASN A 118 -12.54 39.81 3.63
CA ASN A 118 -11.60 39.04 4.42
C ASN A 118 -12.00 37.55 4.38
N PHE A 119 -11.60 36.85 3.33
CA PHE A 119 -11.70 35.38 3.26
C PHE A 119 -10.72 34.67 4.20
N MET A 120 -9.75 35.40 4.76
CA MET A 120 -8.92 34.91 5.84
C MET A 120 -9.64 35.10 7.18
N ASN A 121 -10.32 34.07 7.64
CA ASN A 121 -10.51 33.77 9.06
C ASN A 121 -10.86 32.30 9.25
N ASP A 122 -9.88 31.47 9.62
CA ASP A 122 -10.09 30.63 10.80
C ASP A 122 -8.76 30.30 11.51
N THR A 123 -8.21 31.30 12.19
CA THR A 123 -7.42 31.07 13.42
C THR A 123 -8.21 31.43 14.67
N THR A 124 -9.51 31.68 14.53
CA THR A 124 -10.45 31.87 15.64
C THR A 124 -10.85 30.55 16.33
N GLY A 125 -10.41 29.41 15.78
CA GLY A 125 -10.41 28.10 16.42
C GLY A 125 -9.47 27.90 17.61
N VAL A 126 -9.04 28.95 18.33
CA VAL A 126 -8.64 28.79 19.74
C VAL A 126 -9.94 28.68 20.55
N SER A 127 -10.70 27.62 20.29
CA SER A 127 -11.73 27.17 21.19
C SER A 127 -11.02 26.81 22.48
N ASN A 128 -11.37 27.52 23.55
CA ASN A 128 -10.99 27.22 24.91
C ASN A 128 -11.14 25.70 25.10
N GLN A 129 -10.03 24.97 25.24
CA GLN A 129 -9.98 23.51 25.41
C GLN A 129 -10.54 23.20 26.82
N GLN A 130 -11.84 23.38 26.98
CA GLN A 130 -12.58 22.90 28.12
C GLN A 130 -12.59 21.38 27.98
N GLU A 131 -11.74 20.76 28.80
CA GLU A 131 -11.70 19.35 29.19
C GLU A 131 -12.68 18.46 28.39
N ILE A 132 -12.21 17.95 27.25
CA ILE A 132 -12.98 16.98 26.46
C ILE A 132 -13.07 15.71 27.30
N ALA A 133 -14.20 15.53 27.99
CA ALA A 133 -14.50 14.30 28.71
C ALA A 133 -14.84 13.19 27.69
N PHE A 134 -13.84 12.39 27.34
CA PHE A 134 -14.03 11.24 26.47
C PHE A 134 -14.83 10.15 27.22
N HIS A 135 -16.13 10.07 26.94
CA HIS A 135 -16.95 8.96 27.41
C HIS A 135 -16.72 7.74 26.52
N ARG A 136 -16.07 6.71 27.07
CA ARG A 136 -15.91 5.43 26.38
C ARG A 136 -17.26 4.75 26.23
N SER A 137 -17.65 4.46 24.99
CA SER A 137 -18.82 3.64 24.71
C SER A 137 -18.49 2.15 24.87
N ALA A 138 -19.51 1.31 25.08
CA ALA A 138 -19.34 -0.14 25.11
C ALA A 138 -18.76 -0.67 23.78
N ASN A 139 -19.15 -0.04 22.66
CA ASN A 139 -18.67 -0.41 21.33
C ASN A 139 -17.18 -0.04 21.12
N ASP A 140 -16.74 1.12 21.61
CA ASP A 140 -15.32 1.53 21.60
C ASP A 140 -14.45 0.51 22.38
N SER A 141 -14.94 0.06 23.53
CA SER A 141 -14.24 -0.91 24.38
C SER A 141 -14.20 -2.32 23.78
N LEU A 142 -15.19 -2.70 22.96
CA LEU A 142 -15.20 -3.95 22.21
C LEU A 142 -14.24 -3.88 21.02
N LEU A 143 -14.27 -2.78 20.29
CA LEU A 143 -13.39 -2.54 19.14
C LEU A 143 -11.92 -2.54 19.57
N ARG A 144 -11.56 -1.84 20.65
CA ARG A 144 -10.18 -1.87 21.16
C ARG A 144 -9.72 -3.27 21.52
N ARG A 145 -10.54 -4.05 22.22
CA ARG A 145 -10.19 -5.44 22.55
C ARG A 145 -9.99 -6.31 21.31
N GLN A 146 -10.80 -6.09 20.27
CA GLN A 146 -10.62 -6.79 19.00
C GLN A 146 -9.30 -6.38 18.33
N VAL A 147 -9.03 -5.08 18.23
CA VAL A 147 -7.79 -4.57 17.62
C VAL A 147 -6.55 -5.03 18.39
N GLU A 148 -6.55 -4.94 19.72
CA GLU A 148 -5.46 -5.44 20.57
C GLU A 148 -5.26 -6.95 20.39
N ALA A 149 -6.34 -7.71 20.25
CA ALA A 149 -6.27 -9.15 20.01
C ALA A 149 -5.77 -9.52 18.60
N GLU A 150 -6.00 -8.66 17.61
CA GLU A 150 -5.48 -8.80 16.25
C GLU A 150 -4.00 -8.37 16.18
N GLU A 151 -3.61 -7.34 16.93
CA GLU A 151 -2.25 -6.80 17.00
C GLU A 151 -1.28 -7.71 17.77
N GLN A 152 -1.74 -8.47 18.79
CA GLN A 152 -0.87 -9.33 19.60
C GLN A 152 -0.11 -10.42 18.81
N PHE A 153 -0.58 -10.75 17.60
CA PHE A 153 0.04 -11.75 16.71
C PHE A 153 0.70 -11.13 15.48
N ARG A 154 0.76 -9.79 15.37
CA ARG A 154 1.52 -9.11 14.32
C ARG A 154 3.01 -9.21 14.62
N LEU A 155 3.61 -10.34 14.26
CA LEU A 155 5.07 -10.56 14.20
C LEU A 155 5.74 -9.89 12.98
N ASN A 156 5.17 -8.78 12.51
CA ASN A 156 5.73 -7.97 11.45
C ASN A 156 5.94 -6.56 11.99
N VAL A 157 7.10 -6.34 12.61
CA VAL A 157 7.85 -5.09 12.46
C VAL A 157 8.32 -5.06 11.00
N LEU A 158 7.37 -4.96 10.08
CA LEU A 158 7.64 -4.35 8.79
C LEU A 158 7.56 -2.87 9.10
N GLU A 159 8.74 -2.31 9.30
CA GLU A 159 9.01 -0.88 9.24
C GLU A 159 8.14 -0.28 8.12
N ASP A 160 7.07 0.39 8.53
CA ASP A 160 6.15 1.06 7.61
C ASP A 160 6.89 2.26 7.04
N GLN A 161 7.70 2.01 6.01
CA GLN A 161 8.47 3.01 5.28
C GLN A 161 7.58 4.01 4.52
N ASN A 162 6.26 3.97 4.70
CA ASN A 162 5.30 4.91 4.09
C ASN A 162 4.36 5.58 5.11
N GLY A 163 4.54 5.33 6.41
CA GLY A 163 3.93 6.16 7.43
C GLY A 163 4.66 7.50 7.44
N ASN A 164 3.94 8.60 7.25
CA ASN A 164 4.44 9.96 7.42
C ASN A 164 4.92 10.11 8.88
N LEU A 165 6.14 9.65 9.18
CA LEU A 165 6.78 9.69 10.49
C LEU A 165 7.06 11.16 10.76
N ASN A 166 6.06 11.86 11.28
CA ASN A 166 6.20 13.26 11.60
C ASN A 166 7.44 13.47 12.48
N LEU A 167 8.27 14.47 12.15
CA LEU A 167 9.51 14.80 12.89
C LEU A 167 9.32 14.82 14.42
N TYR A 168 8.11 15.17 14.85
CA TYR A 168 7.66 15.22 16.24
C TYR A 168 7.73 13.89 17.02
N ASN A 169 7.72 12.74 16.34
CA ASN A 169 7.80 11.42 16.98
C ASN A 169 9.23 10.83 16.95
N MET A 170 10.22 11.55 16.43
CA MET A 170 11.61 11.09 16.44
C MET A 170 12.30 11.49 17.75
N HIS A 171 12.96 10.52 18.38
CA HIS A 171 13.70 10.72 19.62
C HIS A 171 15.20 10.77 19.33
N PHE A 172 15.77 11.98 19.36
CA PHE A 172 17.21 12.17 19.18
C PHE A 172 17.97 11.91 20.48
N PHE A 173 19.07 11.17 20.37
CA PHE A 173 20.03 11.00 21.45
C PHE A 173 21.08 12.11 21.41
N THR A 174 21.57 12.50 22.59
CA THR A 174 22.69 13.42 22.71
C THR A 174 23.98 12.71 22.25
N PRO A 175 24.67 13.22 21.22
CA PRO A 175 25.79 12.49 20.62
C PRO A 175 27.02 12.48 21.52
N VAL A 176 27.26 13.56 22.26
CA VAL A 176 28.39 13.70 23.20
C VAL A 176 28.02 14.71 24.29
N THR A 177 28.51 14.49 25.51
CA THR A 177 28.32 15.43 26.62
C THR A 177 29.47 16.44 26.66
N GLY A 178 29.17 17.73 26.70
CA GLY A 178 30.19 18.78 26.78
C GLY A 178 29.60 20.18 26.88
N ILE A 179 30.46 21.18 26.72
CA ILE A 179 30.08 22.60 26.80
C ILE A 179 29.96 23.15 25.38
N VAL A 180 28.80 23.72 25.06
CA VAL A 180 28.58 24.41 23.78
C VAL A 180 29.38 25.71 23.77
N THR A 181 30.32 25.82 22.83
CA THR A 181 31.13 27.03 22.63
C THR A 181 30.59 27.94 21.54
N ARG A 182 29.86 27.38 20.55
CA ARG A 182 29.21 28.16 19.50
C ARG A 182 27.89 27.50 19.09
N GLU A 183 26.83 28.29 19.06
CA GLU A 183 25.49 27.85 18.68
C GLU A 183 25.28 27.94 17.16
N PHE A 184 24.21 27.32 16.69
CA PHE A 184 23.76 27.40 15.30
C PHE A 184 23.42 28.85 14.95
N ASP A 185 24.11 29.40 13.94
CA ASP A 185 23.87 30.75 13.44
C ASP A 185 23.91 30.75 11.90
N PRO A 186 22.75 30.76 11.23
CA PRO A 186 22.69 30.75 9.78
C PRO A 186 23.10 32.08 9.15
N ILE A 187 23.08 33.18 9.91
CA ILE A 187 23.47 34.52 9.43
C ILE A 187 24.99 34.60 9.34
N ALA A 188 25.69 34.06 10.33
CA ALA A 188 27.15 33.95 10.34
C ALA A 188 27.69 32.79 9.47
N GLY A 189 26.81 32.00 8.85
CA GLY A 189 27.18 30.82 8.07
C GLY A 189 27.61 29.60 8.91
N HIS A 190 27.27 29.59 10.20
CA HIS A 190 27.58 28.52 11.13
C HIS A 190 26.40 27.56 11.27
N TYR A 191 26.36 26.53 10.42
CA TYR A 191 25.24 25.59 10.30
C TYR A 191 25.29 24.39 11.28
N GLY A 192 26.00 24.53 12.39
CA GLY A 192 26.17 23.48 13.37
C GLY A 192 26.31 24.03 14.79
N ILE A 193 26.64 23.14 15.72
CA ILE A 193 26.96 23.50 17.10
C ILE A 193 28.39 23.03 17.35
N ASP A 194 29.25 23.95 17.82
CA ASP A 194 30.59 23.61 18.27
C ASP A 194 30.53 23.29 19.76
N LEU A 195 30.98 22.10 20.13
CA LEU A 195 30.99 21.61 21.50
C LEU A 195 32.38 21.12 21.88
N VAL A 196 32.81 21.47 23.09
CA VAL A 196 34.05 21.00 23.69
C VAL A 196 33.72 19.89 24.69
N ALA A 197 34.19 18.69 24.39
CA ALA A 197 34.08 17.50 25.23
C ALA A 197 35.42 17.22 25.95
N ALA A 198 35.42 16.26 26.87
CA ALA A 198 36.66 15.74 27.44
C ALA A 198 37.53 15.07 26.36
N PRO A 199 38.86 15.00 26.53
CA PRO A 199 39.73 14.24 25.63
C PRO A 199 39.27 12.78 25.54
N ASP A 200 39.26 12.24 24.31
CA ASP A 200 38.88 10.85 23.99
C ASP A 200 37.43 10.44 24.36
N GLU A 201 36.53 11.42 24.52
CA GLU A 201 35.10 11.15 24.74
C GLU A 201 34.47 10.48 23.50
N VAL A 202 33.63 9.47 23.74
CA VAL A 202 32.95 8.72 22.66
C VAL A 202 31.83 9.56 22.07
N VAL A 203 31.87 9.75 20.74
CA VAL A 203 30.80 10.40 19.98
C VAL A 203 29.85 9.33 19.45
N ASN A 204 28.60 9.35 19.91
CA ASN A 204 27.54 8.45 19.47
C ASN A 204 26.68 9.10 18.39
N ALA A 205 26.03 8.27 17.58
CA ALA A 205 25.04 8.74 16.61
C ALA A 205 23.79 9.28 17.33
N THR A 206 23.23 10.38 16.83
CA THR A 206 21.99 10.98 17.36
C THR A 206 20.75 10.14 17.08
N LEU A 207 20.80 9.30 16.05
CA LEU A 207 19.73 8.40 15.62
C LEU A 207 20.32 7.15 14.95
N ASP A 208 19.53 6.10 14.86
CA ASP A 208 19.88 4.92 14.05
C ASP A 208 19.93 5.29 12.57
N GLY A 209 20.88 4.71 11.83
CA GLY A 209 21.08 5.07 10.44
C GLY A 209 22.22 4.31 9.77
N THR A 210 22.50 4.68 8.53
CA THR A 210 23.56 4.11 7.70
C THR A 210 24.65 5.15 7.44
N VAL A 211 25.92 4.77 7.62
CA VAL A 211 27.05 5.64 7.30
C VAL A 211 27.12 5.84 5.78
N ILE A 212 26.98 7.08 5.33
CA ILE A 212 27.05 7.45 3.90
C ILE A 212 28.39 8.08 3.52
N MET A 213 29.12 8.63 4.48
CA MET A 213 30.46 9.18 4.27
C MET A 213 31.31 8.98 5.52
N SER A 214 32.54 8.52 5.31
CA SER A 214 33.59 8.43 6.34
C SER A 214 34.91 8.80 5.69
N THR A 215 35.46 9.97 6.03
CA THR A 215 36.66 10.51 5.36
C THR A 215 37.46 11.42 6.29
N TRP A 216 38.66 11.78 5.86
CA TRP A 216 39.49 12.79 6.51
C TRP A 216 39.66 14.01 5.60
N THR A 217 39.55 15.21 6.19
CA THR A 217 39.66 16.48 5.48
C THR A 217 40.74 17.36 6.12
N LEU A 218 41.43 18.17 5.31
CA LEU A 218 42.44 19.12 5.78
C LEU A 218 41.87 20.18 6.73
N GLU A 219 40.63 20.60 6.50
CA GLU A 219 39.98 21.67 7.25
C GLU A 219 39.37 21.17 8.57
N THR A 220 38.74 19.99 8.55
CA THR A 220 37.90 19.52 9.67
C THR A 220 38.30 18.16 10.24
N GLY A 221 39.47 17.63 9.87
CA GLY A 221 39.95 16.35 10.37
C GLY A 221 39.04 15.19 9.93
N TYR A 222 38.85 14.21 10.83
CA TYR A 222 37.96 13.08 10.55
C TYR A 222 36.49 13.50 10.61
N VAL A 223 35.77 13.16 9.54
CA VAL A 223 34.36 13.47 9.35
C VAL A 223 33.58 12.21 9.03
N ILE A 224 32.45 12.04 9.71
CA ILE A 224 31.48 10.97 9.44
C ILE A 224 30.09 11.56 9.24
N GLN A 225 29.37 11.04 8.24
CA GLN A 225 28.00 11.40 7.94
C GLN A 225 27.12 10.16 7.96
N ILE A 226 25.97 10.27 8.61
CA ILE A 226 25.02 9.18 8.79
C ILE A 226 23.67 9.62 8.23
N GLN A 227 23.14 8.84 7.28
CA GLN A 227 21.78 8.97 6.78
C GLN A 227 20.84 8.23 7.73
N HIS A 228 19.86 8.94 8.25
CA HIS A 228 18.77 8.38 9.05
C HIS A 228 17.51 8.23 8.20
N GLY A 229 16.45 7.69 8.81
CA GLY A 229 15.11 7.79 8.24
C GLY A 229 14.69 9.25 8.03
N ASN A 230 13.58 9.46 7.32
CA ASN A 230 12.96 10.77 7.17
C ASN A 230 13.83 11.84 6.50
N GLU A 231 14.72 11.43 5.58
CA GLU A 231 15.62 12.32 4.84
C GLU A 231 16.57 13.15 5.74
N LEU A 232 16.77 12.73 6.99
CA LEU A 232 17.67 13.40 7.93
C LEU A 232 19.12 12.90 7.79
N ILE A 233 20.06 13.82 7.85
CA ILE A 233 21.50 13.54 7.86
C ILE A 233 22.12 14.16 9.10
N SER A 234 22.87 13.37 9.86
CA SER A 234 23.76 13.89 10.91
C SER A 234 25.21 13.91 10.43
N VAL A 235 25.96 14.93 10.86
CA VAL A 235 27.36 15.14 10.44
C VAL A 235 28.20 15.42 11.68
N TYR A 236 29.27 14.65 11.87
CA TYR A 236 30.21 14.79 12.98
C TYR A 236 31.59 15.10 12.41
N LYS A 237 32.21 16.17 12.89
CA LYS A 237 33.49 16.70 12.38
C LYS A 237 34.49 16.84 13.52
N HIS A 238 35.77 17.02 13.18
CA HIS A 238 36.87 17.18 14.13
C HIS A 238 37.06 15.98 15.08
N ASN A 239 36.66 14.79 14.65
CA ASN A 239 36.89 13.57 15.43
C ASN A 239 38.39 13.23 15.45
N ALA A 240 38.86 12.62 16.54
CA ALA A 240 40.25 12.17 16.66
C ALA A 240 40.52 10.89 15.85
N ALA A 241 39.53 9.99 15.78
CA ALA A 241 39.56 8.74 15.03
C ALA A 241 38.14 8.31 14.63
N LEU A 242 38.04 7.40 13.65
CA LEU A 242 36.80 6.74 13.24
C LEU A 242 37.02 5.22 13.36
N PHE A 243 35.99 4.49 13.79
CA PHE A 243 36.02 3.04 14.00
C PHE A 243 34.90 2.37 13.20
#